data_AF-A0A963HXS4-F1
#
_entry.id   AF-A0A963HXS4-F1
#
_cell.length_a   1.000
_cell.length_b   1.000
_cell.length_c   1.000
_cell.angle_alpha   90.00
_cell.angle_beta   90.00
_cell.angle_gamma   90.00
#
_symmetry.space_group_name_H-M   'P 1'
#
loop_
_entity.id
_entity.type
_entity.pdbx_description
1 polymer ?
#
loop_
_entity_poly.entity_id
_entity_poly.type
_entity_poly.pdbx_seq_one_letter_code
_entity_poly.pdbx_strand_id
1 'polypeptide(L)'
;MPAQVRERFFDKNSNIENLASSLLVRRVLAERATAEGLADDPKVAAELRLVRERVLSDALAQRATDAATPSDETLRQLARTEYNVSRDKLAEPEMVRVRHILIPKSHCEPLAEAQKILEELKGGADFEALAKAHSADPGSRDKGGDLGFFPRGRMVTEFDDVAFSLTEPGQLSDVFETKFGFHIVRFEARKPAHTPAFEEVEAKIREELLQRLRSQALKDMADPVRTTGVPDADAIEAFAQTMRTPGAVKE
;
A
#
# COMPACT_ATOMS: atom_id res chain seq x y z
N MET A 1 2.52 21.33 15.03
CA MET A 1 3.61 20.86 15.91
C MET A 1 3.22 19.53 16.56
N PRO A 2 4.05 18.48 16.39
CA PRO A 2 3.93 17.23 17.15
C PRO A 2 3.95 17.48 18.67
N ALA A 3 3.28 16.61 19.45
CA ALA A 3 3.10 16.81 20.90
C ALA A 3 4.44 16.95 21.67
N GLN A 4 5.43 16.12 21.35
CA GLN A 4 6.76 16.11 21.97
C GLN A 4 7.56 17.39 21.71
N VAL A 5 7.34 18.03 20.55
CA VAL A 5 7.97 19.32 20.19
C VAL A 5 7.24 20.46 20.89
N ARG A 6 5.91 20.33 21.05
CA ARG A 6 5.04 21.32 21.71
C ARG A 6 5.44 21.48 23.17
N GLU A 7 5.56 20.38 23.89
CA GLU A 7 5.94 20.35 25.31
C GLU A 7 7.30 21.04 25.54
N ARG A 8 8.35 20.60 24.85
CA ARG A 8 9.69 21.22 24.93
C ARG A 8 9.75 22.69 24.50
N PHE A 9 8.87 23.11 23.60
CA PHE A 9 8.81 24.51 23.16
C PHE A 9 8.24 25.41 24.25
N PHE A 10 7.20 24.96 24.95
CA PHE A 10 6.52 25.71 26.01
C PHE A 10 7.22 25.61 27.38
N ASP A 11 8.15 24.66 27.58
CA ASP A 11 8.93 24.55 28.82
C ASP A 11 9.94 25.71 29.06
N LYS A 12 10.27 26.49 28.02
CA LYS A 12 11.18 27.63 28.13
C LYS A 12 10.41 28.95 28.04
N ASN A 13 10.41 29.73 29.13
CA ASN A 13 9.76 31.05 29.18
C ASN A 13 10.17 31.98 28.02
N SER A 14 11.45 31.97 27.62
CA SER A 14 11.94 32.79 26.50
C SER A 14 11.26 32.46 25.17
N ASN A 15 10.86 31.20 24.94
CA ASN A 15 10.15 30.82 23.71
C ASN A 15 8.72 31.36 23.71
N ILE A 16 8.06 31.34 24.87
CA ILE A 16 6.72 31.89 25.04
C ILE A 16 6.73 33.41 24.86
N GLU A 17 7.70 34.09 25.48
CA GLU A 17 7.88 35.54 25.36
C GLU A 17 8.16 35.96 23.92
N ASN A 18 9.01 35.22 23.20
CA ASN A 18 9.29 35.47 21.78
C ASN A 18 8.05 35.24 20.90
N LEU A 19 7.29 34.18 21.16
CA LEU A 19 6.04 33.90 20.45
C LEU A 19 5.02 35.02 20.69
N ALA A 20 4.79 35.39 21.95
CA ALA A 20 3.86 36.46 22.33
C ALA A 20 4.25 37.80 21.69
N SER A 21 5.55 38.14 21.71
CA SER A 21 6.08 39.36 21.08
C SER A 21 5.86 39.35 19.57
N SER A 22 6.14 38.24 18.89
CA SER A 22 5.91 38.12 17.45
C SER A 22 4.43 38.25 17.07
N LEU A 23 3.53 37.68 17.88
CA LEU A 23 2.08 37.77 17.68
C LEU A 23 1.59 39.21 17.90
N LEU A 24 2.11 39.90 18.91
CA LEU A 24 1.80 41.29 19.17
C LEU A 24 2.25 42.18 18.00
N VAL A 25 3.50 42.06 17.56
CA VAL A 25 4.03 42.80 16.41
C VAL A 25 3.17 42.56 15.17
N ARG A 26 2.86 41.29 14.86
CA ARG A 26 2.00 40.95 13.72
C ARG A 26 0.61 41.58 13.83
N ARG A 27 -0.01 41.55 15.01
CA ARG A 27 -1.33 42.15 15.25
C ARG A 27 -1.31 43.65 15.04
N VAL A 28 -0.33 44.35 15.62
CA VAL A 28 -0.19 45.81 15.49
C VAL A 28 0.04 46.20 14.02
N LEU A 29 0.89 45.48 13.30
CA LEU A 29 1.12 45.73 11.88
C LEU A 29 -0.14 45.46 11.03
N ALA A 30 -0.90 44.41 11.33
CA ALA A 30 -2.16 44.13 10.63
C ALA A 30 -3.24 45.19 10.91
N GLU A 31 -3.35 45.66 12.16
CA GLU A 31 -4.25 46.77 12.54
C GLU A 31 -3.87 48.06 11.80
N ARG A 32 -2.57 48.38 11.72
CA ARG A 32 -2.07 49.53 10.95
C ARG A 32 -2.35 49.39 9.45
N ALA A 33 -2.05 48.25 8.85
CA ALA A 33 -2.34 47.99 7.44
C ALA A 33 -3.84 48.15 7.12
N THR A 34 -4.71 47.73 8.05
CA THR A 34 -6.16 47.94 7.94
C THR A 34 -6.51 49.43 8.00
N ALA A 35 -5.95 50.18 8.94
CA ALA A 35 -6.18 51.62 9.06
C ALA A 35 -5.66 52.43 7.84
N GLU A 36 -4.62 51.93 7.18
CA GLU A 36 -4.06 52.50 5.94
C GLU A 36 -4.83 52.07 4.67
N GLY A 37 -5.90 51.27 4.80
CA GLY A 37 -6.76 50.86 3.68
C GLY A 37 -6.21 49.70 2.84
N LEU A 38 -5.13 49.02 3.28
CA LEU A 38 -4.57 47.90 2.52
C LEU A 38 -5.53 46.71 2.41
N ALA A 39 -6.48 46.58 3.35
CA ALA A 39 -7.51 45.55 3.28
C ALA A 39 -8.51 45.78 2.12
N ASP A 40 -8.62 47.02 1.62
CA ASP A 40 -9.49 47.39 0.50
C ASP A 40 -8.79 47.22 -0.86
N ASP A 41 -7.46 47.01 -0.87
CA ASP A 41 -6.75 46.64 -2.09
C ASP A 41 -7.36 45.34 -2.67
N PRO A 42 -7.76 45.31 -3.95
CA PRO A 42 -8.47 44.16 -4.52
C PRO A 42 -7.72 42.83 -4.39
N LYS A 43 -6.38 42.82 -4.42
CA LYS A 43 -5.59 41.59 -4.28
C LYS A 43 -5.59 41.14 -2.82
N VAL A 44 -5.34 42.06 -1.89
CA VAL A 44 -5.35 41.76 -0.45
C VAL A 44 -6.74 41.29 0.00
N ALA A 45 -7.80 41.96 -0.44
CA ALA A 45 -9.19 41.57 -0.15
C ALA A 45 -9.50 40.16 -0.65
N ALA A 46 -9.06 39.82 -1.87
CA ALA A 46 -9.23 38.48 -2.44
C ALA A 46 -8.46 37.41 -1.65
N GLU A 47 -7.21 37.68 -1.27
CA GLU A 47 -6.41 36.77 -0.44
C GLU A 47 -7.04 36.54 0.93
N LEU A 48 -7.49 37.61 1.61
CA LEU A 48 -8.18 37.51 2.90
C LEU A 48 -9.46 36.66 2.81
N ARG A 49 -10.23 36.83 1.72
CA ARG A 49 -11.41 36.00 1.46
C ARG A 49 -11.04 34.53 1.28
N LEU A 50 -10.04 34.22 0.46
CA LEU A 50 -9.59 32.84 0.22
C LEU A 50 -9.09 32.16 1.50
N VAL A 51 -8.30 32.88 2.31
CA VAL A 51 -7.81 32.37 3.60
C VAL A 51 -8.98 32.09 4.54
N ARG A 52 -9.96 33.02 4.63
CA ARG A 52 -11.17 32.83 5.44
C ARG A 52 -11.96 31.61 5.00
N GLU A 53 -12.24 31.48 3.70
CA GLU A 53 -12.99 30.37 3.13
C GLU A 53 -12.29 29.03 3.40
N ARG A 54 -10.98 28.95 3.18
CA ARG A 54 -10.18 27.77 3.50
C ARG A 54 -10.28 27.40 4.96
N VAL A 55 -10.06 28.33 5.88
CA VAL A 55 -10.09 28.06 7.33
C VAL A 55 -11.47 27.55 7.76
N LEU A 56 -12.55 28.15 7.25
CA LEU A 56 -13.91 27.71 7.55
C LEU A 56 -14.22 26.34 6.94
N SER A 57 -13.76 26.08 5.71
CA SER A 57 -13.92 24.80 5.03
C SER A 57 -13.18 23.68 5.77
N ASP A 58 -11.92 23.91 6.13
CA ASP A 58 -11.08 22.98 6.90
C ASP A 58 -11.72 22.70 8.28
N ALA A 59 -12.21 23.73 8.98
CA ALA A 59 -12.86 23.56 10.28
C ALA A 59 -14.17 22.76 10.19
N LEU A 60 -14.97 22.97 9.15
CA LEU A 60 -16.19 22.21 8.92
C LEU A 60 -15.89 20.75 8.58
N ALA A 61 -14.91 20.51 7.70
CA ALA A 61 -14.42 19.18 7.37
C ALA A 61 -13.92 18.44 8.61
N GLN A 62 -13.11 19.09 9.44
CA GLN A 62 -12.62 18.53 10.70
C GLN A 62 -13.78 18.13 11.61
N ARG A 63 -14.75 19.03 11.82
CA ARG A 63 -15.95 18.75 12.64
C ARG A 63 -16.74 17.55 12.11
N ALA A 64 -16.88 17.41 10.79
CA ALA A 64 -17.56 16.26 10.18
C ALA A 64 -16.78 14.96 10.46
N THR A 65 -15.45 14.97 10.30
CA THR A 65 -14.61 13.79 10.59
C THR A 65 -14.56 13.43 12.08
N ASP A 66 -14.60 14.41 12.97
CA ASP A 66 -14.64 14.19 14.42
C ASP A 66 -15.98 13.59 14.83
N ALA A 67 -17.09 14.13 14.32
CA ALA A 67 -18.42 13.58 14.55
C ALA A 67 -18.58 12.15 14.00
N ALA A 68 -17.88 11.82 12.91
CA ALA A 68 -17.86 10.49 12.31
C ALA A 68 -16.84 9.52 12.94
N THR A 69 -16.01 9.99 13.88
CA THR A 69 -15.03 9.15 14.58
C THR A 69 -15.70 8.53 15.82
N PRO A 70 -15.93 7.21 15.85
CA PRO A 70 -16.53 6.56 17.03
C PRO A 70 -15.57 6.52 18.22
N SER A 71 -16.08 6.13 19.39
CA SER A 71 -15.21 5.81 20.53
C SER A 71 -14.27 4.64 20.21
N ASP A 72 -13.16 4.55 20.95
CA ASP A 72 -12.19 3.45 20.81
C ASP A 72 -12.86 2.06 20.93
N GLU A 73 -13.74 1.93 21.92
CA GLU A 73 -14.50 0.71 22.17
C GLU A 73 -15.44 0.37 21.00
N THR A 74 -16.20 1.35 20.51
CA THR A 74 -17.09 1.13 19.35
C THR A 74 -16.28 0.77 18.09
N LEU A 75 -15.15 1.45 17.87
CA LEU A 75 -14.28 1.17 16.73
C LEU A 75 -13.73 -0.27 16.79
N ARG A 76 -13.35 -0.74 17.99
CA ARG A 76 -12.91 -2.11 18.21
C ARG A 76 -14.02 -3.13 17.94
N GLN A 77 -15.25 -2.87 18.40
CA GLN A 77 -16.41 -3.74 18.15
C GLN A 77 -16.76 -3.83 16.65
N LEU A 78 -16.71 -2.70 15.94
CA LEU A 78 -16.91 -2.67 14.49
C LEU A 78 -15.79 -3.43 13.76
N ALA A 79 -14.54 -3.25 14.17
CA ALA A 79 -13.41 -3.99 13.61
C ALA A 79 -13.55 -5.51 13.84
N ARG A 80 -14.03 -5.94 15.01
CA ARG A 80 -14.29 -7.35 15.30
C ARG A 80 -15.37 -7.91 14.38
N THR A 81 -16.44 -7.14 14.12
CA THR A 81 -17.50 -7.52 13.18
C THR A 81 -16.95 -7.65 11.76
N GLU A 82 -16.18 -6.65 11.29
CA GLU A 82 -15.55 -6.66 9.96
C GLU A 82 -14.60 -7.86 9.80
N TYR A 83 -13.78 -8.15 10.81
CA TYR A 83 -12.91 -9.33 10.85
C TYR A 83 -13.73 -10.62 10.71
N ASN A 84 -14.81 -10.77 11.46
CA ASN A 84 -15.64 -11.98 11.40
C ASN A 84 -16.27 -12.19 10.02
N VAL A 85 -16.72 -11.11 9.37
CA VAL A 85 -17.33 -11.15 8.03
C VAL A 85 -16.27 -11.42 6.95
N SER A 86 -15.07 -10.88 7.13
CA SER A 86 -13.98 -10.97 6.15
C SER A 86 -12.97 -12.07 6.47
N ARG A 87 -13.23 -12.92 7.47
CA ARG A 87 -12.27 -13.91 8.00
C ARG A 87 -11.73 -14.83 6.91
N ASP A 88 -12.61 -15.34 6.06
CA ASP A 88 -12.23 -16.25 4.96
C ASP A 88 -11.37 -15.55 3.90
N LYS A 89 -11.54 -14.23 3.72
CA LYS A 89 -10.70 -13.43 2.81
C LYS A 89 -9.32 -13.13 3.38
N LEU A 90 -9.20 -13.16 4.71
CA LEU A 90 -7.93 -13.02 5.43
C LEU A 90 -7.18 -14.35 5.55
N ALA A 91 -7.82 -15.47 5.21
CA ALA A 91 -7.17 -16.77 5.21
C ALA A 91 -6.07 -16.80 4.15
N GLU A 92 -4.84 -16.95 4.60
CA GLU A 92 -3.70 -17.23 3.75
C GLU A 92 -3.67 -18.73 3.49
N PRO A 93 -3.73 -19.17 2.21
CA PRO A 93 -3.64 -20.58 1.89
C PRO A 93 -2.25 -21.11 2.22
N GLU A 94 -2.15 -22.43 2.36
CA GLU A 94 -0.85 -23.09 2.42
C GLU A 94 -0.02 -22.77 1.17
N MET A 95 1.26 -22.50 1.37
CA MET A 95 2.21 -22.27 0.28
C MET A 95 3.45 -23.12 0.46
N VAL A 96 4.00 -23.60 -0.65
CA VAL A 96 5.30 -24.28 -0.68
C VAL A 96 6.30 -23.45 -1.49
N ARG A 97 7.57 -23.57 -1.13
CA ARG A 97 8.70 -23.11 -1.93
C ARG A 97 9.47 -24.33 -2.37
N VAL A 98 9.69 -24.42 -3.67
CA VAL A 98 10.46 -25.50 -4.28
C VAL A 98 11.39 -24.95 -5.34
N ARG A 99 12.41 -25.73 -5.67
CA ARG A 99 13.19 -25.58 -6.89
C ARG A 99 12.80 -26.65 -7.88
N HIS A 100 12.91 -26.38 -9.17
CA HIS A 100 12.67 -27.40 -10.20
C HIS A 100 13.67 -27.38 -11.35
N ILE A 101 13.74 -28.51 -12.04
CA ILE A 101 14.43 -28.68 -13.32
C ILE A 101 13.40 -29.24 -14.31
N LEU A 102 13.08 -28.45 -15.34
CA LEU A 102 12.26 -28.87 -16.48
C LEU A 102 13.12 -29.36 -17.65
N ILE A 103 12.90 -30.59 -18.10
CA ILE A 103 13.41 -31.14 -19.36
C ILE A 103 12.26 -31.22 -20.38
N PRO A 104 12.30 -30.47 -21.48
CA PRO A 104 11.17 -30.36 -22.41
C PRO A 104 11.05 -31.62 -23.28
N LYS A 105 9.82 -31.95 -23.68
CA LYS A 105 9.53 -33.15 -24.49
C LYS A 105 10.24 -33.17 -25.86
N SER A 106 10.70 -32.01 -26.33
CA SER A 106 11.41 -31.85 -27.61
C SER A 106 12.88 -32.31 -27.57
N HIS A 107 13.44 -32.61 -26.38
CA HIS A 107 14.79 -33.16 -26.28
C HIS A 107 14.85 -34.60 -26.83
N CYS A 108 16.06 -35.08 -27.13
CA CYS A 108 16.29 -36.48 -27.46
C CYS A 108 16.26 -37.29 -26.16
N GLU A 109 15.31 -38.23 -26.04
CA GLU A 109 15.11 -39.07 -24.84
C GLU A 109 14.94 -38.28 -23.52
N PRO A 110 13.94 -37.38 -23.43
CA PRO A 110 13.83 -36.41 -22.33
C PRO A 110 13.61 -37.06 -20.95
N LEU A 111 12.98 -38.24 -20.90
CA LEU A 111 12.83 -39.01 -19.65
C LEU A 111 14.17 -39.56 -19.16
N ALA A 112 15.00 -40.10 -20.07
CA ALA A 112 16.31 -40.63 -19.71
C ALA A 112 17.25 -39.51 -19.23
N GLU A 113 17.18 -38.33 -19.87
CA GLU A 113 17.91 -37.14 -19.41
C GLU A 113 17.47 -36.71 -18.00
N ALA A 114 16.17 -36.60 -17.74
CA ALA A 114 15.66 -36.25 -16.42
C ALA A 114 16.05 -37.31 -15.36
N GLN A 115 15.98 -38.60 -15.69
CA GLN A 115 16.41 -39.68 -14.79
C GLN A 115 17.90 -39.58 -14.46
N LYS A 116 18.74 -39.29 -15.45
CA LYS A 116 20.18 -39.10 -15.23
C LYS A 116 20.46 -37.94 -14.29
N ILE A 117 19.79 -36.80 -14.49
CA ILE A 117 19.92 -35.62 -13.62
C ILE A 117 19.49 -35.96 -12.18
N LEU A 118 18.39 -36.69 -12.01
CA LEU A 118 17.93 -37.11 -10.68
C LEU A 118 18.97 -37.99 -9.97
N GLU A 119 19.62 -38.92 -10.66
CA GLU A 119 20.68 -39.75 -10.08
C GLU A 119 21.92 -38.93 -9.71
N GLU A 120 22.31 -37.95 -10.52
CA GLU A 120 23.39 -37.00 -10.18
C GLU A 120 23.05 -36.20 -8.92
N LEU A 121 21.79 -35.73 -8.79
CA LEU A 121 21.31 -35.02 -7.60
C LEU A 121 21.31 -35.91 -6.35
N LYS A 122 20.88 -37.16 -6.45
CA LYS A 122 20.97 -38.14 -5.35
C LYS A 122 22.42 -38.43 -4.97
N GLY A 123 23.34 -38.36 -5.94
CA GLY A 123 24.79 -38.44 -5.74
C GLY A 123 25.42 -37.19 -5.09
N GLY A 124 24.64 -36.14 -4.82
CA GLY A 124 25.11 -34.91 -4.17
C GLY A 124 25.55 -33.80 -5.13
N ALA A 125 25.20 -33.88 -6.42
CA ALA A 125 25.42 -32.79 -7.34
C ALA A 125 24.64 -31.52 -6.92
N ASP A 126 25.18 -30.35 -7.28
CA ASP A 126 24.55 -29.07 -6.96
C ASP A 126 23.29 -28.85 -7.82
N PHE A 127 22.14 -28.73 -7.16
CA PHE A 127 20.85 -28.55 -7.85
C PHE A 127 20.80 -27.26 -8.65
N GLU A 128 21.38 -26.18 -8.14
CA GLU A 128 21.30 -24.86 -8.77
C GLU A 128 22.14 -24.82 -10.06
N ALA A 129 23.30 -25.46 -10.05
CA ALA A 129 24.16 -25.64 -11.22
C ALA A 129 23.47 -26.50 -12.28
N LEU A 130 22.89 -27.64 -11.89
CA LEU A 130 22.15 -28.50 -12.83
C LEU A 130 20.90 -27.81 -13.38
N ALA A 131 20.17 -27.06 -12.56
CA ALA A 131 19.03 -26.28 -13.01
C ALA A 131 19.45 -25.22 -14.04
N LYS A 132 20.53 -24.47 -13.78
CA LYS A 132 21.07 -23.47 -14.71
C LYS A 132 21.53 -24.09 -16.04
N ALA A 133 22.13 -25.27 -15.99
CA ALA A 133 22.69 -25.94 -17.16
C ALA A 133 21.63 -26.65 -18.01
N HIS A 134 20.64 -27.30 -17.37
CA HIS A 134 19.74 -28.24 -18.05
C HIS A 134 18.28 -27.79 -18.11
N SER A 135 17.84 -26.89 -17.21
CA SER A 135 16.42 -26.55 -17.18
C SER A 135 16.02 -25.69 -18.38
N ALA A 136 14.91 -26.07 -19.03
CA ALA A 136 14.27 -25.28 -20.07
C ALA A 136 13.25 -24.26 -19.56
N ASP A 137 13.10 -24.07 -18.23
CA ASP A 137 12.21 -23.04 -17.69
C ASP A 137 12.91 -21.67 -17.60
N PRO A 138 12.62 -20.70 -18.49
CA PRO A 138 13.27 -19.40 -18.47
C PRO A 138 12.97 -18.57 -17.21
N GLY A 139 11.87 -18.86 -16.50
CA GLY A 139 11.46 -18.08 -15.33
C GLY A 139 12.30 -18.35 -14.07
N SER A 140 12.87 -19.55 -13.97
CA SER A 140 13.59 -20.00 -12.77
C SER A 140 14.98 -20.57 -13.05
N ARG A 141 15.31 -20.99 -14.28
CA ARG A 141 16.62 -21.56 -14.65
C ARG A 141 17.78 -20.73 -14.12
N ASP A 142 17.79 -19.43 -14.40
CA ASP A 142 18.90 -18.55 -14.02
C ASP A 142 18.98 -18.30 -12.50
N LYS A 143 17.89 -18.60 -11.77
CA LYS A 143 17.79 -18.56 -10.30
C LYS A 143 18.03 -19.94 -9.66
N GLY A 144 18.61 -20.89 -10.39
CA GLY A 144 18.84 -22.25 -9.90
C GLY A 144 17.53 -23.00 -9.64
N GLY A 145 16.53 -22.78 -10.48
CA GLY A 145 15.23 -23.46 -10.43
C GLY A 145 14.25 -22.94 -9.39
N ASP A 146 14.57 -21.90 -8.61
CA ASP A 146 13.70 -21.40 -7.52
C ASP A 146 12.42 -20.73 -8.04
N LEU A 147 11.27 -21.26 -7.61
CA LEU A 147 9.94 -20.77 -7.96
C LEU A 147 9.35 -19.83 -6.88
N GLY A 148 10.04 -19.65 -5.75
CA GLY A 148 9.52 -18.90 -4.60
C GLY A 148 8.32 -19.59 -3.94
N PHE A 149 7.62 -18.89 -3.05
CA PHE A 149 6.40 -19.42 -2.43
C PHE A 149 5.20 -19.31 -3.38
N PHE A 150 4.47 -20.41 -3.52
CA PHE A 150 3.20 -20.44 -4.25
C PHE A 150 2.16 -21.30 -3.54
N PRO A 151 0.87 -20.90 -3.61
CA PRO A 151 -0.23 -21.72 -3.15
C PRO A 151 -0.58 -22.81 -4.17
N ARG A 152 -1.35 -23.79 -3.71
CA ARG A 152 -1.94 -24.81 -4.57
C ARG A 152 -2.88 -24.17 -5.60
N GLY A 153 -2.99 -24.76 -6.78
CA GLY A 153 -3.74 -24.27 -7.92
C GLY A 153 -3.00 -23.22 -8.76
N ARG A 154 -1.77 -22.84 -8.39
CA ARG A 154 -0.95 -21.91 -9.17
C ARG A 154 -0.20 -22.61 -10.30
N MET A 155 0.22 -23.85 -10.09
CA MET A 155 0.90 -24.66 -11.11
C MET A 155 -0.09 -25.63 -11.76
N VAL A 156 0.40 -26.41 -12.74
CA VAL A 156 -0.38 -27.52 -13.29
C VAL A 156 -0.57 -28.60 -12.23
N THR A 157 -1.71 -29.30 -12.27
CA THR A 157 -2.15 -30.25 -11.23
C THR A 157 -1.07 -31.26 -10.87
N GLU A 158 -0.41 -31.85 -11.86
CA GLU A 158 0.62 -32.87 -11.66
C GLU A 158 1.83 -32.32 -10.90
N PHE A 159 2.18 -31.05 -11.14
CA PHE A 159 3.27 -30.38 -10.44
C PHE A 159 2.89 -30.02 -9.00
N ASP A 160 1.69 -29.47 -8.81
CA ASP A 160 1.18 -29.15 -7.47
C ASP A 160 1.10 -30.40 -6.59
N ASP A 161 0.60 -31.52 -7.13
CA ASP A 161 0.47 -32.76 -6.38
C ASP A 161 1.83 -33.26 -5.87
N VAL A 162 2.87 -33.20 -6.71
CA VAL A 162 4.23 -33.56 -6.28
C VAL A 162 4.81 -32.53 -5.32
N ALA A 163 4.79 -31.23 -5.66
CA ALA A 163 5.40 -30.19 -4.84
C ALA A 163 4.81 -30.12 -3.42
N PHE A 164 3.49 -30.31 -3.29
CA PHE A 164 2.81 -30.32 -2.00
C PHE A 164 2.91 -31.66 -1.26
N SER A 165 3.30 -32.76 -1.92
CA SER A 165 3.57 -34.04 -1.25
C SER A 165 4.90 -34.08 -0.48
N LEU A 166 5.85 -33.22 -0.85
CA LEU A 166 7.17 -33.16 -0.21
C LEU A 166 7.08 -32.43 1.14
N THR A 167 7.80 -32.95 2.14
CA THR A 167 7.68 -32.50 3.54
C THR A 167 8.99 -32.01 4.12
N GLU A 168 10.14 -32.49 3.63
CA GLU A 168 11.44 -32.23 4.24
C GLU A 168 12.31 -31.31 3.40
N PRO A 169 12.90 -30.23 3.97
CA PRO A 169 13.84 -29.38 3.25
C PRO A 169 14.98 -30.18 2.61
N GLY A 170 15.19 -29.99 1.31
CA GLY A 170 16.16 -30.73 0.51
C GLY A 170 15.63 -32.03 -0.11
N GLN A 171 14.43 -32.48 0.24
CA GLN A 171 13.81 -33.67 -0.33
C GLN A 171 13.61 -33.51 -1.84
N LEU A 172 14.05 -34.51 -2.61
CA LEU A 172 13.85 -34.60 -4.06
C LEU A 172 12.59 -35.41 -4.38
N SER A 173 11.87 -35.00 -5.42
CA SER A 173 10.82 -35.83 -6.03
C SER A 173 11.43 -36.90 -6.95
N ASP A 174 10.62 -37.91 -7.28
CA ASP A 174 10.86 -38.69 -8.49
C ASP A 174 10.66 -37.82 -9.75
N VAL A 175 11.11 -38.32 -10.91
CA VAL A 175 10.81 -37.69 -12.19
C VAL A 175 9.32 -37.85 -12.50
N PHE A 176 8.63 -36.74 -12.78
CA PHE A 176 7.23 -36.77 -13.17
C PHE A 176 6.98 -35.93 -14.42
N GLU A 177 5.90 -36.26 -15.14
CA GLU A 177 5.57 -35.65 -16.42
C GLU A 177 4.45 -34.62 -16.26
N THR A 178 4.54 -33.53 -17.02
CA THR A 178 3.47 -32.57 -17.24
C THR A 178 3.32 -32.31 -18.74
N LYS A 179 2.37 -31.44 -19.12
CA LYS A 179 2.27 -30.93 -20.50
C LYS A 179 3.54 -30.24 -21.02
N PHE A 180 4.42 -29.74 -20.14
CA PHE A 180 5.64 -29.02 -20.54
C PHE A 180 6.85 -29.94 -20.74
N GLY A 181 6.84 -31.15 -20.18
CA GLY A 181 8.01 -32.00 -20.11
C GLY A 181 8.12 -32.74 -18.78
N PHE A 182 9.32 -33.22 -18.51
CA PHE A 182 9.67 -33.95 -17.29
C PHE A 182 10.28 -33.01 -16.27
N HIS A 183 9.92 -33.22 -15.01
CA HIS A 183 10.29 -32.35 -13.91
C HIS A 183 10.97 -33.14 -12.81
N ILE A 184 11.92 -32.47 -12.16
CA ILE A 184 12.49 -32.88 -10.88
C ILE A 184 12.31 -31.70 -9.94
N VAL A 185 11.76 -31.94 -8.75
CA VAL A 185 11.49 -30.90 -7.76
C VAL A 185 12.32 -31.16 -6.50
N ARG A 186 12.88 -30.10 -5.92
CA ARG A 186 13.47 -30.10 -4.58
C ARG A 186 12.66 -29.21 -3.66
N PHE A 187 12.20 -29.75 -2.55
CA PHE A 187 11.48 -28.99 -1.56
C PHE A 187 12.41 -28.08 -0.75
N GLU A 188 12.00 -26.84 -0.51
CA GLU A 188 12.78 -25.87 0.26
C GLU A 188 12.09 -25.54 1.59
N ALA A 189 10.81 -25.15 1.52
CA ALA A 189 10.06 -24.72 2.70
C ALA A 189 8.54 -24.78 2.49
N ARG A 190 7.80 -24.78 3.58
CA ARG A 190 6.33 -24.68 3.61
C ARG A 190 5.88 -23.59 4.56
N LYS A 191 4.92 -22.80 4.12
CA LYS A 191 4.12 -21.91 4.96
C LYS A 191 2.75 -22.56 5.13
N PRO A 192 2.39 -22.99 6.36
CA PRO A 192 1.09 -23.59 6.59
C PRO A 192 -0.03 -22.60 6.29
N ALA A 193 -1.21 -23.10 5.96
CA ALA A 193 -2.39 -22.26 5.88
C ALA A 193 -2.59 -21.56 7.23
N HIS A 194 -2.85 -20.26 7.17
CA HIS A 194 -2.96 -19.44 8.37
C HIS A 194 -4.06 -18.41 8.18
N THR A 195 -4.92 -18.28 9.17
CA THR A 195 -5.84 -17.15 9.27
C THR A 195 -5.37 -16.31 10.45
N PRO A 196 -4.92 -15.06 10.23
CA PRO A 196 -4.41 -14.24 11.31
C PRO A 196 -5.52 -14.02 12.34
N ALA A 197 -5.18 -14.14 13.62
CA ALA A 197 -6.12 -13.87 14.69
C ALA A 197 -6.55 -12.39 14.66
N PHE A 198 -7.71 -12.08 15.24
CA PHE A 198 -8.20 -10.71 15.29
C PHE A 198 -7.16 -9.76 15.89
N GLU A 199 -6.48 -10.18 16.94
CA GLU A 199 -5.50 -9.39 17.67
C GLU A 199 -4.28 -9.02 16.80
N GLU A 200 -3.95 -9.84 15.80
CA GLU A 200 -2.84 -9.59 14.85
C GLU A 200 -3.20 -8.53 13.81
N VAL A 201 -4.48 -8.46 13.44
CA VAL A 201 -4.97 -7.55 12.39
C VAL A 201 -5.83 -6.39 12.92
N GLU A 202 -6.10 -6.35 14.22
CA GLU A 202 -7.00 -5.39 14.86
C GLU A 202 -6.62 -3.95 14.50
N ALA A 203 -5.34 -3.60 14.68
CA ALA A 203 -4.85 -2.24 14.45
C ALA A 203 -5.08 -1.78 13.00
N LYS A 204 -4.77 -2.67 12.04
CA LYS A 204 -4.94 -2.39 10.61
C LYS A 204 -6.42 -2.23 10.24
N ILE A 205 -7.29 -3.14 10.69
CA ILE A 205 -8.73 -3.08 10.41
C ILE A 205 -9.33 -1.80 10.99
N ARG A 206 -8.93 -1.42 12.20
CA ARG A 206 -9.40 -0.20 12.86
C ARG A 206 -8.96 1.06 12.11
N GLU A 207 -7.72 1.10 11.64
CA GLU A 207 -7.20 2.21 10.84
C GLU A 207 -7.97 2.36 9.52
N GLU A 208 -8.12 1.27 8.78
CA GLU A 208 -8.88 1.24 7.51
C GLU A 208 -10.34 1.64 7.71
N LEU A 209 -10.97 1.15 8.78
CA LEU A 209 -12.34 1.50 9.14
C LEU A 209 -12.47 2.99 9.48
N LEU A 210 -11.57 3.53 10.29
CA LEU A 210 -11.59 4.95 10.66
C LEU A 210 -11.39 5.85 9.43
N GLN A 211 -10.45 5.49 8.55
CA GLN A 211 -10.22 6.21 7.30
C GLN A 211 -11.46 6.17 6.40
N ARG A 212 -12.12 5.02 6.29
CA ARG A 212 -13.36 4.85 5.53
C ARG A 212 -14.51 5.70 6.09
N LEU A 213 -14.73 5.69 7.41
CA LEU A 213 -15.77 6.49 8.05
C LEU A 213 -15.55 8.00 7.83
N ARG A 214 -14.32 8.48 7.99
CA ARG A 214 -13.98 9.89 7.76
C ARG A 214 -14.12 10.29 6.29
N SER A 215 -13.65 9.45 5.38
CA SER A 215 -13.75 9.70 3.94
C SER A 215 -15.22 9.74 3.50
N GLN A 216 -16.06 8.86 4.04
CA GLN A 216 -17.49 8.84 3.79
C GLN A 216 -18.15 10.12 4.31
N ALA A 217 -17.84 10.55 5.54
CA ALA A 217 -18.39 11.79 6.09
C ALA A 217 -18.04 13.03 5.26
N LEU A 218 -16.79 13.12 4.77
CA LEU A 218 -16.38 14.21 3.87
C LEU A 218 -17.11 14.15 2.53
N LYS A 219 -17.31 12.94 1.99
CA LYS A 219 -18.06 12.73 0.74
C LYS A 219 -19.52 13.15 0.89
N ASP A 220 -20.20 12.69 1.94
CA ASP A 220 -21.60 13.02 2.22
C ASP A 220 -21.81 14.53 2.40
N MET A 221 -20.82 15.22 2.97
CA MET A 221 -20.82 16.67 3.09
C MET A 221 -20.61 17.39 1.75
N ALA A 222 -19.76 16.87 0.87
CA ALA A 222 -19.39 17.51 -0.39
C ALA A 222 -20.37 17.22 -1.54
N ASP A 223 -20.99 16.04 -1.58
CA ASP A 223 -21.84 15.59 -2.69
C ASP A 223 -23.05 16.51 -2.98
N PRO A 224 -23.76 17.07 -1.99
CA PRO A 224 -24.82 18.04 -2.24
C PRO A 224 -24.32 19.32 -2.92
N VAL A 225 -23.13 19.80 -2.57
CA VAL A 225 -22.53 21.00 -3.17
C VAL A 225 -22.06 20.72 -4.59
N ARG A 226 -21.48 19.54 -4.83
CA ARG A 226 -21.04 19.12 -6.17
C ARG A 226 -22.20 18.92 -7.16
N THR A 227 -23.37 18.55 -6.65
CA THR A 227 -24.56 18.28 -7.49
C THR A 227 -25.41 19.53 -7.73
N THR A 228 -25.30 20.55 -6.88
CA THR A 228 -26.07 21.81 -6.98
C THR A 228 -25.22 23.00 -7.44
N GLY A 229 -23.92 22.97 -7.21
CA GLY A 229 -22.98 23.99 -7.66
C GLY A 229 -22.63 23.80 -9.13
N VAL A 230 -22.82 24.85 -9.93
CA VAL A 230 -22.27 24.94 -11.28
C VAL A 230 -20.98 25.75 -11.18
N PRO A 231 -19.80 25.14 -11.43
CA PRO A 231 -18.57 25.90 -11.50
C PRO A 231 -18.66 26.93 -12.63
N ASP A 232 -18.19 28.14 -12.38
CA ASP A 232 -18.13 29.18 -13.41
C ASP A 232 -17.07 28.78 -14.45
N ALA A 233 -17.54 28.30 -15.60
CA ALA A 233 -16.70 27.79 -16.67
C ALA A 233 -15.78 28.87 -17.25
N ASP A 234 -16.27 30.11 -17.34
CA ASP A 234 -15.51 31.24 -17.86
C ASP A 234 -14.39 31.63 -16.89
N ALA A 235 -14.69 31.63 -15.58
CA ALA A 235 -13.67 31.85 -14.54
C ALA A 235 -12.60 30.74 -14.51
N ILE A 236 -13.00 29.47 -14.71
CA ILE A 236 -12.07 28.34 -14.77
C ILE A 236 -11.13 28.47 -15.97
N GLU A 237 -11.66 28.80 -17.14
CA GLU A 237 -10.86 28.94 -18.36
C GLU A 237 -9.90 30.15 -18.25
N ALA A 238 -10.36 31.28 -17.72
CA ALA A 238 -9.51 32.45 -17.45
C ALA A 238 -8.36 32.12 -16.47
N PHE A 239 -8.65 31.36 -15.41
CA PHE A 239 -7.63 30.87 -14.48
C PHE A 239 -6.65 29.89 -15.15
N ALA A 240 -7.14 28.95 -15.97
CA ALA A 240 -6.29 28.00 -16.68
C ALA A 240 -5.33 28.72 -17.66
N GLN A 241 -5.79 29.76 -18.35
CA GLN A 241 -4.97 30.55 -19.27
C GLN A 241 -3.85 31.32 -18.55
N THR A 242 -4.16 31.92 -17.40
CA THR A 242 -3.14 32.61 -16.57
C THR A 242 -2.08 31.66 -16.01
N MET A 243 -2.44 30.41 -15.69
CA MET A 243 -1.47 29.40 -15.22
C MET A 243 -0.62 28.78 -16.34
N ARG A 244 -1.14 28.72 -17.58
CA ARG A 244 -0.43 28.18 -18.76
C ARG A 244 0.63 29.14 -19.32
N THR A 245 0.61 30.42 -18.94
CA THR A 245 1.52 31.44 -19.43
C THR A 245 2.37 32.05 -18.29
N PRO A 246 3.34 31.31 -17.72
CA PRO A 246 4.24 31.88 -16.73
C PRO A 246 5.21 32.85 -17.43
N GLY A 247 4.86 34.14 -17.53
CA GLY A 247 5.82 35.15 -17.99
C GLY A 247 5.30 36.39 -18.75
N ALA A 248 4.00 36.68 -18.81
CA ALA A 248 3.53 37.94 -19.41
C ALA A 248 3.23 39.02 -18.36
N VAL A 249 4.18 39.29 -17.46
CA VAL A 249 4.23 40.61 -16.81
C VAL A 249 4.87 41.53 -17.86
N LYS A 250 4.04 42.30 -18.57
CA LYS A 250 4.52 43.45 -19.33
C LYS A 250 4.92 44.54 -18.34
N GLU A 251 6.13 45.08 -18.58
CA GLU A 251 6.62 46.36 -18.06
C GLU A 251 5.60 47.50 -18.23
#